data_AF-A0A0B7AND0-F1
#
_entry.id   AF-A0A0B7AND0-F1
#
_cell.length_a   1.000
_cell.length_b   1.000
_cell.length_c   1.000
_cell.angle_alpha   90.00
_cell.angle_beta   90.00
_cell.angle_gamma   90.00
#
_symmetry.space_group_name_H-M   'P 1'
#
loop_
_entity.id
_entity.type
_entity.pdbx_description
1 polymer ?
#
loop_
_entity_poly.entity_id
_entity_poly.type
_entity_poly.pdbx_seq_one_letter_code
_entity_poly.pdbx_strand_id
1 'polypeptide(L)'
;MDLPRQMQSVGPELSAENVLQSISAALHVSTGPVVGQGASKQAIMKNPAIIMDTQQPHIQQVLISSDDINKQEQKVQLARRRLQDLIQSLE
;
A
#
# COMPACT_ATOMS: atom_id res chain seq x y z
N MET A 1 12.99 5.20 -3.53
CA MET A 1 11.84 5.11 -2.60
C MET A 1 11.49 3.66 -2.46
N ASP A 2 11.53 3.12 -1.24
CA ASP A 2 11.21 1.72 -0.99
C ASP A 2 9.72 1.59 -0.66
N LEU A 3 9.05 0.61 -1.26
CA LEU A 3 7.67 0.31 -0.90
C LEU A 3 7.60 -0.36 0.48
N PRO A 4 6.47 -0.19 1.22
CA PRO A 4 6.21 -0.98 2.41
C PRO A 4 6.32 -2.47 2.10
N ARG A 5 6.90 -3.26 3.02
CA ARG A 5 7.09 -4.70 2.82
C ARG A 5 5.80 -5.47 2.50
N GLN A 6 4.66 -4.97 2.96
CA GLN A 6 3.35 -5.56 2.70
C GLN A 6 2.85 -5.30 1.27
N MET A 7 3.38 -4.28 0.59
CA MET A 7 3.03 -3.97 -0.79
C MET A 7 3.99 -4.66 -1.75
N GLN A 8 3.54 -5.77 -2.33
CA GLN A 8 4.30 -6.51 -3.33
C GLN A 8 3.87 -6.10 -4.72
N SER A 9 4.82 -5.71 -5.58
CA SER A 9 4.54 -5.44 -6.99
C SER A 9 4.20 -6.71 -7.75
N VAL A 10 3.25 -6.59 -8.68
CA VAL A 10 2.82 -7.68 -9.56
C VAL A 10 2.72 -7.17 -10.99
N GLY A 11 3.32 -7.93 -11.91
CA GLY A 11 3.51 -7.52 -13.29
C GLY A 11 4.98 -7.54 -13.70
N PRO A 12 5.26 -7.56 -15.01
CA PRO A 12 6.61 -7.63 -15.54
C PRO A 12 7.39 -6.33 -15.28
N GLU A 13 8.64 -6.46 -14.82
CA GLU A 13 9.66 -5.39 -14.78
C GLU A 13 9.22 -4.07 -14.11
N LEU A 14 8.36 -4.15 -13.09
CA LEU A 14 7.89 -2.95 -12.38
C LEU A 14 8.92 -2.45 -11.38
N SER A 15 9.35 -1.21 -11.56
CA SER A 15 10.07 -0.46 -10.53
C SER A 15 9.11 0.02 -9.43
N ALA A 16 9.66 0.39 -8.27
CA ALA A 16 8.90 1.02 -7.20
C ALA A 16 8.14 2.28 -7.68
N GLU A 17 8.73 3.06 -8.58
CA GLU A 17 8.10 4.26 -9.13
C GLU A 17 6.88 3.94 -9.99
N ASN A 18 6.96 2.92 -10.85
CA ASN A 18 5.82 2.50 -11.67
C ASN A 18 4.64 2.03 -10.81
N VAL A 19 4.94 1.35 -9.71
CA VAL A 19 3.92 0.90 -8.76
C VAL A 19 3.25 2.08 -8.07
N LEU A 20 4.03 3.06 -7.61
CA LEU A 20 3.49 4.28 -6.99
C LEU A 20 2.64 5.10 -7.97
N GLN A 21 3.05 5.20 -9.23
CA GLN A 21 2.27 5.84 -10.29
C GLN A 21 0.93 5.12 -10.50
N SER A 22 0.94 3.78 -10.55
CA SER A 22 -0.26 2.96 -10.68
C SER A 22 -1.23 3.15 -9.49
N ILE A 23 -0.70 3.18 -8.26
CA ILE A 23 -1.51 3.48 -7.05
C ILE A 23 -2.09 4.89 -7.11
N SER A 24 -1.27 5.89 -7.48
CA SER A 24 -1.69 7.28 -7.58
C SER A 24 -2.81 7.45 -8.61
N ALA A 25 -2.67 6.82 -9.78
CA ALA A 25 -3.71 6.82 -10.82
C ALA A 25 -5.02 6.18 -10.32
N ALA A 26 -4.93 5.04 -9.63
CA ALA A 26 -6.11 4.38 -9.06
C ALA A 26 -6.80 5.26 -8.01
N LEU A 27 -6.04 5.92 -7.12
CA LEU A 27 -6.58 6.85 -6.11
C LEU A 27 -7.17 8.11 -6.73
N HIS A 28 -6.62 8.59 -7.84
CA HIS A 28 -7.08 9.80 -8.51
C HIS A 28 -8.42 9.58 -9.23
N VAL A 29 -8.61 8.41 -9.84
CA VAL A 29 -9.79 8.10 -10.66
C VAL A 29 -10.89 7.41 -9.85
N SER A 30 -10.53 6.60 -8.84
CA SER A 30 -11.50 5.83 -8.07
C SER A 30 -12.26 6.70 -7.07
N THR A 31 -13.58 6.57 -7.06
CA THR A 31 -14.46 7.09 -6.00
C THR A 31 -14.77 6.05 -4.91
N GLY A 32 -14.35 4.79 -5.14
CA GLY A 32 -14.55 3.66 -4.22
C GLY A 32 -13.23 3.12 -3.64
N PRO A 33 -13.29 2.00 -2.90
CA PRO A 33 -12.10 1.36 -2.33
C PRO A 33 -11.10 0.96 -3.43
N VAL A 34 -9.83 1.32 -3.24
CA VAL A 34 -8.74 0.86 -4.11
C VAL A 34 -8.22 -0.47 -3.60
N VAL A 35 -8.31 -1.50 -4.44
CA VAL A 35 -7.91 -2.89 -4.13
C VAL A 35 -6.85 -3.33 -5.12
N GLY A 36 -5.79 -3.99 -4.65
CA GLY A 36 -4.76 -4.57 -5.54
C GLY A 36 -5.26 -5.80 -6.31
N GLN A 37 -4.41 -6.31 -7.20
CA GLN A 37 -4.68 -7.49 -8.03
C GLN A 37 -5.06 -8.70 -7.18
N GLY A 38 -6.23 -9.28 -7.47
CA GLY A 38 -6.70 -10.51 -6.81
C GLY A 38 -6.00 -11.78 -7.30
N ALA A 39 -5.52 -11.78 -8.56
CA ALA A 39 -4.76 -12.91 -9.10
C ALA A 39 -3.38 -13.01 -8.44
N SER A 40 -2.86 -14.24 -8.31
CA SER A 40 -1.53 -14.44 -7.76
C SER A 40 -0.45 -13.90 -8.70
N LYS A 41 0.65 -13.40 -8.14
CA LYS A 41 1.85 -12.99 -8.91
C LYS A 41 2.28 -14.04 -9.95
N GLN A 42 2.24 -15.33 -9.59
CA GLN A 42 2.61 -16.42 -10.50
C GLN A 42 1.67 -16.54 -11.69
N ALA A 43 0.36 -16.39 -11.48
CA ALA A 43 -0.62 -16.42 -12.55
C ALA A 43 -0.42 -15.22 -13.49
N ILE A 44 -0.30 -14.02 -12.92
CA ILE A 44 -0.08 -12.77 -13.66
C ILE A 44 1.15 -12.88 -14.56
N MET A 45 2.26 -13.46 -14.06
CA MET A 45 3.47 -13.59 -14.88
C MET A 45 3.34 -14.54 -16.07
N LYS A 46 2.41 -15.51 -16.04
CA LYS A 46 2.19 -16.42 -17.19
C LYS A 46 1.49 -15.75 -18.35
N ASN A 47 0.51 -14.89 -18.06
CA ASN A 47 -0.21 -14.15 -19.09
C ASN A 47 -0.75 -12.81 -18.53
N PRO A 48 0.11 -11.79 -18.46
CA PRO A 48 -0.23 -10.52 -17.81
C PRO A 48 -1.38 -9.79 -18.51
N ALA A 49 -1.45 -9.86 -19.84
CA ALA A 49 -2.47 -9.16 -20.64
C ALA A 49 -3.90 -9.67 -20.42
N ILE A 50 -4.05 -10.93 -19.97
CA ILE A 50 -5.37 -11.53 -19.72
C ILE A 50 -5.73 -11.50 -18.23
N ILE A 51 -4.74 -11.63 -17.35
CA ILE A 51 -4.96 -11.90 -15.92
C ILE A 51 -4.98 -10.62 -15.08
N MET A 52 -4.27 -9.56 -15.49
CA MET A 52 -4.31 -8.30 -14.76
C MET A 52 -5.62 -7.55 -14.98
N ASP A 53 -6.16 -7.03 -13.88
CA ASP A 53 -7.27 -6.09 -13.90
C ASP A 53 -6.73 -4.66 -14.02
N THR A 54 -7.11 -3.97 -15.10
CA THR A 54 -6.67 -2.60 -15.38
C THR A 54 -7.32 -1.54 -14.49
N GLN A 55 -8.38 -1.90 -13.75
CA GLN A 55 -9.02 -1.03 -12.77
C GLN A 55 -8.33 -1.09 -11.39
N GLN A 56 -7.40 -2.02 -11.20
CA GLN A 56 -6.68 -2.22 -9.95
C GLN A 56 -5.20 -1.83 -10.10
N PRO A 57 -4.56 -1.22 -9.08
CA PRO A 57 -3.14 -0.94 -9.13
C PRO A 57 -2.30 -2.21 -9.28
N HIS A 58 -1.08 -2.06 -9.80
CA HIS A 58 -0.13 -3.15 -10.04
C HIS A 58 0.58 -3.65 -8.77
N ILE A 59 -0.20 -3.87 -7.71
CA ILE A 59 0.22 -4.48 -6.45
C ILE A 59 -0.62 -5.71 -6.18
N GLN A 60 -0.04 -6.72 -5.52
CA GLN A 60 -0.82 -7.81 -4.96
C GLN A 60 -1.85 -7.24 -3.99
N GLN A 61 -3.06 -7.79 -3.98
CA GLN A 61 -4.07 -7.44 -3.00
C GLN A 61 -3.49 -7.47 -1.57
N VAL A 62 -3.66 -6.36 -0.86
CA VAL A 62 -3.20 -6.20 0.52
C VAL A 62 -4.41 -6.36 1.43
N LEU A 63 -4.31 -7.28 2.39
CA LEU A 63 -5.30 -7.42 3.46
C LEU A 63 -4.80 -6.68 4.69
N ILE A 64 -5.58 -5.71 5.16
CA ILE A 64 -5.30 -4.99 6.41
C ILE A 64 -6.06 -5.70 7.54
N SER A 65 -5.34 -6.30 8.46
CA SER A 65 -5.93 -6.98 9.62
C SER A 65 -6.20 -6.00 10.77
N SER A 66 -7.03 -6.40 11.73
CA SER A 66 -7.23 -5.65 12.98
C SER A 66 -5.92 -5.43 13.75
N ASP A 67 -5.00 -6.39 13.68
CA ASP A 67 -3.68 -6.27 14.31
C ASP A 67 -2.81 -5.19 13.66
N ASP A 68 -2.88 -5.04 12.33
CA ASP A 68 -2.17 -3.99 11.62
C ASP A 68 -2.69 -2.61 12.03
N ILE A 69 -4.02 -2.47 12.16
CA ILE A 69 -4.68 -1.25 12.63
C ILE A 69 -4.22 -0.93 14.06
N ASN A 70 -4.33 -1.88 14.99
CA ASN A 70 -3.95 -1.71 16.38
C ASN A 70 -2.48 -1.29 16.54
N LYS A 71 -1.57 -1.94 15.80
CA LYS A 71 -0.14 -1.58 15.81
C LYS A 71 0.10 -0.16 15.30
N GLN A 72 -0.61 0.24 14.25
CA GLN A 72 -0.47 1.58 13.70
C GLN A 72 -1.02 2.64 14.65
N GLU A 73 -2.16 2.40 15.28
CA GLU A 73 -2.74 3.30 16.28
C GLU A 73 -1.82 3.47 17.48
N GLN A 74 -1.22 2.39 17.99
CA GLN A 74 -0.25 2.46 19.09
C GLN A 74 0.97 3.32 18.73
N LYS A 75 1.51 3.17 17.51
CA LYS A 75 2.63 4.01 17.03
C LYS A 75 2.26 5.49 17.01
N VAL A 76 1.06 5.81 16.52
CA VAL A 76 0.58 7.19 16.46
C VAL A 76 0.38 7.76 17.87
N GLN A 77 -0.22 6.99 18.79
CA GLN A 77 -0.39 7.41 20.18
C GLN A 77 0.96 7.68 20.86
N LEU A 78 1.94 6.80 20.67
CA LEU A 78 3.29 6.97 21.23
C LEU A 78 3.97 8.23 20.67
N ALA A 79 3.85 8.48 19.36
CA ALA A 79 4.41 9.67 18.73
C ALA A 79 3.77 10.96 19.28
N ARG A 80 2.44 10.97 19.48
CA ARG A 80 1.74 12.11 20.09
C ARG A 80 2.19 12.35 21.52
N ARG A 81 2.33 11.31 22.34
CA ARG A 81 2.81 11.44 23.72
C ARG A 81 4.24 12.00 23.76
N ARG A 82 5.15 11.45 22.95
CA ARG A 82 6.52 11.97 22.84
C ARG A 82 6.57 13.44 22.44
N LEU A 83 5.71 13.85 21.50
CA LEU A 83 5.60 15.24 21.10
C LEU A 83 5.11 16.13 22.25
N GLN A 84 4.09 15.69 22.98
CA GLN A 84 3.57 16.40 24.15
C GLN A 84 4.64 16.57 25.24
N ASP A 85 5.36 15.51 25.59
CA ASP A 85 6.41 15.54 26.61
C ASP A 85 7.53 16.53 26.21
N LEU A 86 7.93 16.54 24.93
CA LEU A 86 8.90 17.49 24.41
C LEU A 86 8.41 18.93 24.49
N ILE A 87 7.15 19.20 24.11
CA ILE A 87 6.57 20.54 24.19
C ILE A 87 6.55 21.00 25.66
N GLN A 88 6.12 20.15 26.58
CA GLN A 88 6.08 20.48 28.00
C GLN A 88 7.48 20.73 28.60
N SER A 89 8.51 20.07 28.07
CA SER A 89 9.90 20.30 28.51
C SER A 89 10.52 21.62 28.02
N LEU A 90 9.87 22.29 27.06
CA LEU A 90 10.30 23.59 26.53
C LEU A 90 9.64 24.78 27.24
N GLU A 91 8.61 24.51 28.06
CA GLU A 91 7.94 25.48 28.95
C GLU A 91 8.60 25.50 30.34
#